data_AF-A0A835MJ23-F1
#
_entry.id   AF-A0A835MJ23-F1
#
_cell.length_a   1.000
_cell.length_b   1.000
_cell.length_c   1.000
_cell.angle_alpha   90.00
_cell.angle_beta   90.00
_cell.angle_gamma   90.00
#
_symmetry.space_group_name_H-M   'P 1'
#
loop_
_entity.id
_entity.type
_entity.pdbx_description
1 polymer ?
#
loop_
_entity_poly.entity_id
_entity_poly.type
_entity_poly.pdbx_seq_one_letter_code
_entity_poly.pdbx_strand_id
1 'polypeptide(L)'
;MKGISSVKSAYNEIQKKGNASLGASYRTSAGDFLLVIWRKIGVNTNYLAKVLAILEIIEIALWYEWKKIWVESDSSAAVVAFGSGALP
;
A
#
# COMPACT_ATOMS: atom_id res chain seq x y z
N MET A 1 -17.64 -29.84 -6.06
CA MET A 1 -17.78 -28.81 -5.01
C MET A 1 -16.39 -28.26 -4.65
N LYS A 2 -16.00 -27.08 -5.18
CA LYS A 2 -14.69 -26.42 -4.94
C LYS A 2 -14.81 -25.11 -4.13
N GLY A 3 -15.94 -24.89 -3.46
CA GLY A 3 -16.33 -23.54 -2.99
C GLY A 3 -16.00 -23.19 -1.53
N ILE A 4 -15.90 -24.15 -0.61
CA ILE A 4 -15.80 -23.83 0.83
C ILE A 4 -14.36 -23.92 1.35
N SER A 5 -13.54 -24.85 0.83
CA SER A 5 -12.14 -24.98 1.26
C SER A 5 -11.25 -23.84 0.71
N SER A 6 -11.54 -23.32 -0.47
CA SER A 6 -10.79 -22.22 -1.09
C SER A 6 -10.99 -20.90 -0.36
N VAL A 7 -12.23 -20.58 0.03
CA VAL A 7 -12.57 -19.36 0.79
C VAL A 7 -11.93 -19.39 2.18
N LYS A 8 -11.98 -20.55 2.86
CA LYS A 8 -11.35 -20.72 4.17
C LYS A 8 -9.82 -20.66 4.10
N SER A 9 -9.22 -21.15 3.03
CA SER A 9 -7.78 -21.03 2.76
C SER A 9 -7.37 -19.58 2.49
N ALA A 10 -8.13 -18.84 1.68
CA ALA A 10 -7.89 -17.44 1.41
C ALA A 10 -8.01 -16.58 2.69
N TYR A 11 -9.03 -16.85 3.51
CA TYR A 11 -9.21 -16.19 4.80
C TYR A 11 -8.04 -16.48 5.77
N ASN A 12 -7.54 -17.71 5.79
CA ASN A 12 -6.39 -18.11 6.61
C ASN A 12 -5.06 -17.55 6.09
N GLU A 13 -4.91 -17.36 4.78
CA GLU A 13 -3.77 -16.63 4.22
C GLU A 13 -3.82 -15.16 4.67
N ILE A 14 -4.96 -14.49 4.53
CA ILE A 14 -5.14 -13.09 4.98
C ILE A 14 -4.81 -12.94 6.48
N GLN A 15 -5.12 -13.95 7.31
CA GLN A 15 -4.82 -13.99 8.74
C GLN A 15 -3.35 -14.32 9.09
N LYS A 16 -2.56 -14.83 8.14
CA LYS A 16 -1.16 -15.20 8.40
C LYS A 16 -0.35 -13.91 8.55
N LYS A 17 0.16 -13.63 9.76
CA LYS A 17 1.10 -12.52 10.00
C LYS A 17 2.31 -12.69 9.09
N GLY A 18 2.42 -11.83 8.09
CA GLY A 18 3.60 -11.76 7.24
C GLY A 18 4.62 -10.77 7.78
N ASN A 19 5.83 -10.81 7.23
CA ASN A 19 6.90 -9.91 7.62
C ASN A 19 7.04 -8.71 6.67
N ALA A 20 5.97 -8.37 5.94
CA ALA A 20 6.01 -7.23 5.04
C ALA A 20 6.13 -5.90 5.82
N SER A 21 6.80 -4.97 5.17
CA SER A 21 6.95 -3.60 5.59
C SER A 21 6.58 -2.69 4.42
N LEU A 22 6.25 -1.44 4.73
CA LEU A 22 6.09 -0.39 3.74
C LEU A 22 7.07 0.75 4.01
N GLY A 23 7.27 1.58 3.01
CA GLY A 23 8.01 2.82 3.14
C GLY A 23 7.80 3.73 1.95
N ALA A 24 8.11 5.01 2.15
CA ALA A 24 7.97 6.03 1.15
C ALA A 24 8.91 7.19 1.42
N SER A 25 9.26 7.91 0.35
CA SER A 25 9.93 9.20 0.41
C SER A 25 9.05 10.27 -0.22
N TYR A 26 9.01 11.43 0.43
CA TYR A 26 8.28 12.60 -0.05
C TYR A 26 9.29 13.64 -0.50
N ARG A 27 8.99 14.25 -1.65
CA ARG A 27 9.84 15.27 -2.25
C ARG A 27 8.99 16.42 -2.79
N THR A 28 9.57 17.60 -2.84
CA THR A 28 9.00 18.73 -3.60
C THR A 28 9.08 18.44 -5.10
N SER A 29 8.38 19.23 -5.91
CA SER A 29 8.51 19.17 -7.37
C SER A 29 9.92 19.54 -7.87
N ALA A 30 10.72 20.23 -7.05
CA ALA A 30 12.13 20.51 -7.34
C ALA A 30 13.07 19.37 -6.94
N GLY A 31 12.54 18.31 -6.30
CA GLY A 31 13.31 17.16 -5.83
C GLY A 31 13.82 17.30 -4.41
N ASP A 32 13.50 18.38 -3.68
CA ASP A 32 13.93 18.55 -2.30
C ASP A 32 13.28 17.51 -1.40
N PHE A 33 14.07 16.91 -0.53
CA PHE A 33 13.60 15.91 0.40
C PHE A 33 12.75 16.53 1.52
N LEU A 34 11.58 15.95 1.79
CA LEU A 34 10.68 16.40 2.85
C LEU A 34 10.62 15.41 4.02
N LEU A 35 10.37 14.14 3.72
CA LEU A 35 10.10 13.12 4.73
C LEU A 35 10.39 11.72 4.17
N VAL A 36 10.82 10.80 5.04
CA VAL A 36 10.77 9.36 4.79
C VAL A 36 10.01 8.68 5.91
N ILE A 37 9.20 7.71 5.53
CA ILE A 37 8.52 6.82 6.46
C ILE A 37 8.91 5.38 6.16
N TRP A 38 8.97 4.57 7.21
CA TRP A 38 8.95 3.11 7.09
C TRP A 38 8.24 2.53 8.31
N ARG A 39 7.53 1.41 8.12
CA ARG A 39 7.05 0.60 9.25
C ARG A 39 6.76 -0.83 8.83
N LYS A 40 6.80 -1.74 9.80
CA LYS A 40 6.28 -3.11 9.65
C LYS A 40 4.76 -3.06 9.66
N ILE A 41 4.14 -3.80 8.74
CA ILE A 41 2.68 -3.84 8.58
C ILE A 41 2.07 -5.22 8.77
N GLY A 42 2.89 -6.25 8.91
CA GLY A 42 2.40 -7.56 9.32
C GLY A 42 1.61 -8.33 8.24
N VAL A 43 1.57 -7.82 6.99
CA VAL A 43 0.85 -8.46 5.89
C VAL A 43 1.71 -9.48 5.16
N ASN A 44 1.06 -10.44 4.52
CA ASN A 44 1.69 -11.63 3.91
C ASN A 44 1.94 -11.52 2.41
N THR A 45 1.30 -10.58 1.70
CA THR A 45 1.47 -10.42 0.26
C THR A 45 2.15 -9.10 -0.09
N ASN A 46 3.01 -9.14 -1.12
CA ASN A 46 3.62 -7.95 -1.70
C ASN A 46 2.55 -6.99 -2.23
N TYR A 47 1.52 -7.52 -2.91
CA TYR A 47 0.41 -6.73 -3.45
C TYR A 47 -0.30 -5.92 -2.35
N LEU A 48 -0.73 -6.57 -1.27
CA LEU A 48 -1.41 -5.87 -0.17
C LEU A 48 -0.47 -4.85 0.49
N ALA A 49 0.81 -5.20 0.67
CA ALA A 49 1.80 -4.27 1.21
C ALA A 49 1.94 -3.00 0.36
N LYS A 50 1.95 -3.13 -0.97
CA LYS A 50 2.06 -2.00 -1.90
C LYS A 50 0.79 -1.15 -1.92
N VAL A 51 -0.39 -1.75 -1.91
CA VAL A 51 -1.67 -1.00 -1.84
C VAL A 51 -1.76 -0.22 -0.53
N LEU A 52 -1.45 -0.87 0.60
CA LEU A 52 -1.42 -0.18 1.91
C LEU A 52 -0.37 0.93 1.96
N ALA A 53 0.79 0.73 1.32
CA ALA A 53 1.79 1.78 1.20
C ALA A 53 1.23 3.02 0.49
N ILE A 54 0.55 2.86 -0.66
CA ILE A 54 -0.06 3.98 -1.39
C ILE A 54 -1.10 4.71 -0.53
N LEU A 55 -1.97 3.97 0.17
CA LEU A 55 -2.98 4.56 1.04
C LEU A 55 -2.37 5.40 2.16
N GLU A 56 -1.41 4.83 2.90
CA GLU A 56 -0.75 5.53 4.01
C GLU A 56 0.06 6.73 3.53
N ILE A 57 0.67 6.64 2.34
CA ILE A 57 1.39 7.76 1.73
C ILE A 57 0.46 8.96 1.54
N ILE A 58 -0.74 8.69 1.03
CA ILE A 58 -1.74 9.72 0.76
C ILE A 58 -2.30 10.28 2.06
N GLU A 59 -2.61 9.43 3.04
CA GLU A 59 -3.09 9.87 4.36
C GLU A 59 -2.10 10.83 5.05
N ILE A 60 -0.81 10.52 5.00
CA ILE A 60 0.23 11.37 5.59
C ILE A 60 0.36 12.67 4.81
N ALA A 61 0.37 12.62 3.47
CA ALA A 61 0.39 13.84 2.67
C ALA A 61 -0.83 14.74 2.93
N LEU A 62 -2.00 14.15 3.16
CA LEU A 62 -3.21 14.88 3.58
C LEU A 62 -3.05 15.49 4.98
N TRP A 63 -2.45 14.77 5.93
CA TRP A 63 -2.17 15.26 7.28
C TRP A 63 -1.23 16.48 7.29
N TYR A 64 -0.26 16.53 6.38
CA TYR A 64 0.61 17.69 6.15
C TYR A 64 0.01 18.77 5.25
N GLU A 65 -1.25 18.63 4.83
CA GLU A 65 -1.95 19.53 3.89
C GLU A 65 -1.22 19.71 2.54
N TRP A 66 -0.43 18.72 2.11
CA TRP A 66 0.22 18.76 0.82
C TRP A 66 -0.79 18.56 -0.30
N LYS A 67 -0.96 19.59 -1.13
CA LYS A 67 -1.90 19.60 -2.26
C LYS A 67 -1.15 19.26 -3.55
N LYS A 68 -1.85 18.65 -4.52
CA LYS A 68 -1.31 18.25 -5.84
C LYS A 68 -0.16 17.24 -5.71
N ILE A 69 -0.49 16.05 -5.20
CA ILE A 69 0.47 14.98 -4.97
C ILE A 69 0.60 14.14 -6.26
N TRP A 70 1.83 13.78 -6.60
CA TRP A 70 2.13 12.77 -7.61
C TRP A 70 2.71 11.55 -6.89
N VAL A 71 2.05 10.40 -7.03
CA VAL A 71 2.46 9.14 -6.37
C VAL A 71 3.15 8.25 -7.40
N GLU A 72 4.35 7.79 -7.08
CA GLU A 72 5.12 6.86 -7.91
C GLU A 72 5.23 5.50 -7.22
N SER A 73 5.02 4.43 -7.99
CA SER A 73 5.22 3.07 -7.55
C SER A 73 5.76 2.24 -8.71
N ASP A 74 6.68 1.32 -8.40
CA ASP A 74 7.15 0.27 -9.31
C ASP A 74 6.11 -0.87 -9.49
N SER A 75 5.01 -0.84 -8.74
CA SER A 75 3.94 -1.83 -8.81
C SER A 75 2.75 -1.31 -9.62
N SER A 76 2.70 -1.67 -10.90
CA SER A 76 1.57 -1.35 -11.78
C SER A 76 0.24 -1.87 -11.23
N ALA A 77 0.24 -3.05 -10.61
CA ALA A 77 -0.94 -3.63 -9.97
C ALA A 77 -1.48 -2.75 -8.82
N ALA A 78 -0.59 -2.23 -7.97
CA ALA A 78 -1.01 -1.38 -6.86
C ALA A 78 -1.53 -0.01 -7.33
N VAL A 79 -0.90 0.58 -8.36
CA VAL A 79 -1.37 1.82 -8.99
C VAL A 79 -2.77 1.64 -9.59
N VAL A 80 -3.01 0.54 -10.32
CA VAL A 80 -4.33 0.23 -10.90
C VAL A 80 -5.37 -0.01 -9.81
N ALA A 81 -5.02 -0.75 -8.75
CA ALA A 81 -5.94 -1.02 -7.64
C ALA A 81 -6.39 0.26 -6.95
N PHE A 82 -5.44 1.16 -6.66
CA PHE A 82 -5.75 2.45 -6.07
C PHE A 82 -6.59 3.33 -7.02
N GLY A 83 -6.16 3.47 -8.28
CA GLY A 83 -6.83 4.35 -9.25
C GLY A 83 -8.23 3.88 -9.67
N SER A 84 -8.52 2.58 -9.59
CA SER A 84 -9.84 2.02 -9.93
C SER A 84 -10.82 2.01 -8.75
N GLY A 85 -10.37 2.37 -7.54
CA GLY A 85 -11.16 2.20 -6.31
C GLY A 85 -11.40 0.73 -5.92
N ALA A 86 -10.78 -0.22 -6.64
CA ALA A 86 -10.81 -1.65 -6.32
C ALA A 86 -9.75 -1.97 -5.25
N LEU A 87 -9.92 -1.35 -4.08
CA LEU A 87 -9.15 -1.73 -2.90
C LEU A 87 -9.53 -3.18 -2.49
N PRO A 88 -8.58 -3.96 -1.96
CA PRO A 88 -8.83 -5.32 -1.50
C PRO A 88 -9.87 -5.39 -0.37
#